data_AF-A0A927UMA3-F1
#
_entry.id   AF-A0A927UMA3-F1
#
_cell.length_a   1.000
_cell.length_b   1.000
_cell.length_c   1.000
_cell.angle_alpha   90.00
_cell.angle_beta   90.00
_cell.angle_gamma   90.00
#
_symmetry.space_group_name_H-M   'P 1'
#
loop_
_entity.id
_entity.type
_entity.pdbx_description
1 polymer ?
#
loop_
_entity_poly.entity_id
_entity_poly.type
_entity_poly.pdbx_seq_one_letter_code
_entity_poly.pdbx_strand_id
1 'polypeptide(L)'
;MYNDYYNARDFSKESVLIYLRKSRSDDPTMSVDEVLLKHETILNEWCLRNMNDTIPESNIFREVASGETLKDRPEIQKLLRLIESPAISAVLVVEVQRLSRGDLEDAGKLIKLFWHTNT
;
A
#
# COMPACT_ATOMS: atom_id res chain seq x y z
N MET A 1 30.28 -2.96 -5.37
CA MET A 1 29.68 -3.82 -4.34
C MET A 1 28.38 -3.18 -3.84
N TYR A 2 27.44 -2.92 -4.75
CA TYR A 2 26.16 -2.20 -4.48
C TYR A 2 25.03 -2.73 -5.38
N ASN A 3 25.16 -3.96 -5.90
CA ASN A 3 24.33 -4.42 -7.03
C ASN A 3 23.58 -5.73 -6.78
N ASP A 4 23.66 -6.31 -5.57
CA ASP A 4 23.04 -7.62 -5.28
C ASP A 4 21.76 -7.52 -4.42
N TYR A 5 21.39 -6.33 -3.93
CA TYR A 5 20.18 -6.11 -3.10
C TYR A 5 18.89 -6.00 -3.91
N TYR A 6 18.98 -5.76 -5.23
CA TYR A 6 17.83 -5.74 -6.14
C TYR A 6 17.63 -7.08 -6.86
N ASN A 7 18.19 -8.18 -6.32
CA ASN A 7 17.74 -9.50 -6.73
C ASN A 7 16.21 -9.50 -6.66
N ALA A 8 15.59 -9.66 -7.82
CA ALA A 8 14.15 -9.61 -8.00
C ALA A 8 13.53 -10.57 -6.99
N ARG A 9 13.02 -10.02 -5.88
CA ARG A 9 12.17 -10.80 -4.99
C ARG A 9 10.96 -11.14 -5.82
N ASP A 10 10.80 -12.43 -6.12
CA ASP A 10 9.53 -12.95 -6.59
C ASP A 10 8.52 -12.74 -5.45
N PHE A 11 7.74 -11.67 -5.56
CA PHE A 11 6.63 -11.43 -4.66
C PHE A 11 5.53 -12.42 -5.01
N SER A 12 5.11 -13.26 -4.06
CA SER A 12 3.87 -14.00 -4.23
C SER A 12 2.69 -13.06 -4.00
N LYS A 13 1.58 -13.24 -4.75
CA LYS A 13 0.38 -12.40 -4.60
C LYS A 13 -0.20 -12.43 -3.18
N GLU A 14 0.02 -13.52 -2.45
CA GLU A 14 -0.43 -13.70 -1.06
C GLU A 14 0.38 -12.85 -0.07
N SER A 15 1.64 -12.54 -0.41
CA SER A 15 2.56 -11.76 0.42
C SER A 15 2.52 -10.25 0.15
N VAL A 16 1.70 -9.81 -0.80
CA VAL A 16 1.57 -8.40 -1.18
C VAL A 16 0.21 -7.87 -0.75
N LEU A 17 0.20 -6.68 -0.16
CA LEU A 17 -1.01 -5.94 0.17
C LEU A 17 -1.15 -4.72 -0.72
N ILE A 18 -2.38 -4.35 -1.07
CA ILE A 18 -2.69 -3.09 -1.76
C ILE A 18 -3.42 -2.16 -0.78
N TYR A 19 -3.03 -0.88 -0.77
CA TYR A 19 -3.76 0.15 -0.04
C TYR A 19 -4.22 1.27 -0.96
N LEU A 20 -5.54 1.43 -1.03
CA LEU A 20 -6.24 2.42 -1.83
C LEU A 20 -6.89 3.42 -0.89
N ARG A 21 -6.62 4.72 -1.12
CA ARG A 21 -7.21 5.79 -0.33
C ARG A 21 -7.68 6.91 -1.24
N LYS A 22 -8.90 7.42 -1.08
CA LYS A 22 -9.25 8.77 -1.59
C LYS A 22 -8.85 9.82 -0.57
N SER A 23 -7.91 10.68 -0.96
CA SER A 23 -7.41 11.84 -0.24
C SER A 23 -8.33 13.07 -0.44
N ARG A 24 -8.17 14.09 0.41
CA ARG A 24 -8.73 15.43 0.21
C ARG A 24 -8.06 16.17 -0.96
N SER A 25 -6.84 15.77 -1.31
CA SER A 25 -6.08 16.30 -2.45
C SER A 25 -6.52 15.70 -3.80
N ASP A 26 -7.27 14.59 -3.77
CA ASP A 26 -7.84 14.02 -4.99
C ASP A 26 -9.01 14.89 -5.47
N ASP A 27 -9.31 14.82 -6.76
CA ASP A 27 -10.37 15.60 -7.39
C ASP A 27 -11.68 15.55 -6.57
N PRO A 28 -12.21 16.70 -6.12
CA PRO A 28 -13.44 16.74 -5.33
C PRO A 28 -14.68 16.41 -6.17
N THR A 29 -14.60 16.51 -7.50
CA THR A 29 -15.71 16.19 -8.43
C THR A 29 -15.83 14.70 -8.71
N MET A 30 -14.74 13.94 -8.52
CA MET A 30 -14.76 12.49 -8.63
C MET A 30 -15.33 11.86 -7.36
N SER A 31 -16.18 10.85 -7.55
CA SER A 31 -16.71 10.02 -6.47
C SER A 31 -15.60 9.21 -5.77
N VAL A 32 -15.93 8.65 -4.61
CA VAL A 32 -15.05 7.72 -3.89
C VAL A 32 -14.67 6.55 -4.77
N ASP A 33 -15.67 5.92 -5.39
CA ASP A 33 -15.48 4.69 -6.16
C ASP A 33 -14.64 4.93 -7.42
N GLU A 34 -14.82 6.06 -8.10
CA GLU A 34 -14.02 6.40 -9.29
C GLU A 34 -12.53 6.59 -8.95
N VAL A 35 -12.23 7.26 -7.84
CA VAL A 35 -10.84 7.45 -7.42
C VAL A 35 -10.20 6.13 -6.99
N LEU A 36 -10.92 5.32 -6.20
CA LEU A 36 -10.42 4.02 -5.76
C LEU A 36 -10.22 3.07 -6.95
N LEU A 37 -11.17 3.01 -7.88
CA LEU A 37 -11.07 2.19 -9.09
C LEU A 37 -9.87 2.61 -9.93
N LYS A 38 -9.66 3.91 -10.14
CA LYS A 38 -8.50 4.42 -10.88
C LYS A 38 -7.18 3.98 -10.23
N HIS A 39 -7.07 4.08 -8.91
CA HIS A 39 -5.87 3.64 -8.19
C HIS A 39 -5.68 2.12 -8.28
N GLU A 40 -6.77 1.37 -8.15
CA GLU A 40 -6.76 -0.08 -8.27
C GLU A 40 -6.29 -0.53 -9.66
N THR A 41 -6.78 0.11 -10.73
CA THR A 41 -6.33 -0.17 -12.11
C THR A 41 -4.83 0.05 -12.26
N ILE A 42 -4.30 1.17 -11.75
CA ILE A 42 -2.86 1.48 -11.82
C ILE A 42 -2.03 0.38 -11.13
N LEU A 43 -2.43 -0.05 -9.93
CA LEU A 43 -1.70 -1.06 -9.18
C LEU A 43 -1.86 -2.46 -9.76
N ASN A 44 -3.04 -2.81 -10.27
CA ASN A 44 -3.25 -4.08 -10.97
C ASN A 44 -2.43 -4.17 -12.27
N GLU A 45 -2.34 -3.08 -13.04
CA GLU A 45 -1.44 -3.04 -14.21
C GLU A 45 0.02 -3.25 -13.82
N TRP A 46 0.45 -2.66 -12.69
CA TRP A 46 1.79 -2.90 -12.18
C TRP A 46 1.99 -4.37 -11.77
N CYS A 47 1.03 -4.99 -11.07
CA CYS A 47 1.09 -6.40 -10.67
C CYS A 47 1.16 -7.33 -11.89
N LEU A 48 0.31 -7.11 -12.90
CA LEU A 48 0.31 -7.90 -14.12
C LEU A 48 1.66 -7.80 -14.87
N ARG A 49 2.28 -6.62 -14.90
CA ARG A 49 3.57 -6.40 -15.58
C ARG A 49 4.77 -6.98 -14.83
N ASN A 50 4.76 -6.95 -13.49
CA ASN A 50 5.94 -7.27 -12.67
C ASN A 50 5.85 -8.62 -11.94
N MET A 51 4.63 -9.14 -11.71
CA MET A 51 4.37 -10.39 -10.99
C MET A 51 3.62 -11.42 -11.84
N ASN A 52 3.07 -11.00 -13.00
CA ASN A 52 2.22 -11.84 -13.85
C ASN A 52 1.01 -12.45 -13.09
N ASP A 53 0.51 -11.74 -12.08
CA ASP A 53 -0.62 -12.15 -11.25
C ASP A 53 -1.38 -10.92 -10.73
N THR A 54 -2.53 -11.15 -10.11
CA THR A 54 -3.35 -10.13 -9.44
C THR A 54 -3.42 -10.37 -7.95
N ILE A 55 -3.50 -9.30 -7.16
CA ILE A 55 -3.59 -9.40 -5.71
C ILE A 55 -4.99 -9.90 -5.30
N PRO A 56 -5.09 -10.86 -4.36
CA PRO A 56 -6.38 -11.32 -3.86
C PRO A 56 -7.17 -10.18 -3.21
N GLU A 57 -8.49 -10.17 -3.37
CA GLU A 57 -9.37 -9.15 -2.79
C GLU A 57 -9.23 -9.03 -1.27
N SER A 58 -8.90 -10.13 -0.58
CA SER A 58 -8.61 -10.13 0.86
C SER A 58 -7.39 -9.29 1.27
N ASN A 59 -6.52 -8.98 0.31
CA ASN A 59 -5.30 -8.21 0.50
C ASN A 59 -5.44 -6.76 -0.02
N ILE A 60 -6.65 -6.33 -0.42
CA ILE A 60 -6.92 -4.98 -0.93
C ILE A 60 -7.70 -4.18 0.13
N PHE A 61 -7.07 -3.13 0.63
CA PHE A 61 -7.59 -2.26 1.68
C PHE A 61 -8.04 -0.93 1.08
N ARG A 62 -9.33 -0.59 1.20
CA ARG A 62 -9.95 0.60 0.59
C ARG A 62 -10.47 1.57 1.65
N GLU A 63 -10.02 2.82 1.60
CA GLU A 63 -10.35 3.82 2.62
C GLU A 63 -10.70 5.20 2.04
N VAL A 64 -11.52 5.97 2.77
CA VAL A 64 -11.84 7.37 2.46
C VAL A 64 -11.24 8.28 3.51
N ALA A 65 -10.46 9.29 3.10
CA ALA A 65 -9.83 10.25 4.00
C ALA A 65 -10.77 11.36 4.49
N SER A 66 -12.04 11.05 4.79
CA SER A 66 -12.97 12.01 5.39
C SER A 66 -12.62 12.30 6.86
N GLY A 67 -12.05 11.32 7.58
CA GLY A 67 -11.67 11.43 9.00
C GLY A 67 -10.48 12.38 9.28
N GLU A 68 -10.65 13.21 10.31
CA GLU A 68 -9.65 14.16 10.79
C GLU A 68 -8.53 13.53 11.62
N THR A 69 -8.62 12.25 12.00
CA THR A 69 -7.56 11.54 12.74
C THR A 69 -7.19 10.19 12.11
N LEU A 70 -6.02 9.63 12.48
CA LEU A 70 -5.61 8.26 12.13
C LEU A 70 -6.49 7.17 12.77
N LYS A 71 -7.22 7.49 13.85
CA LYS A 71 -8.16 6.57 14.51
C LYS A 71 -9.41 6.34 13.66
N ASP A 72 -9.74 7.30 12.81
CA ASP A 72 -10.87 7.23 11.87
C ASP A 72 -10.50 6.43 10.60
N ARG A 73 -9.34 5.78 10.60
CA ARG A 73 -8.74 5.09 9.44
C ARG A 73 -8.52 3.60 9.76
N PRO A 74 -9.60 2.80 9.82
CA PRO A 74 -9.50 1.41 10.26
C PRO A 74 -8.71 0.52 9.29
N GLU A 75 -8.65 0.86 8.00
CA GLU A 75 -8.02 0.00 6.99
C GLU A 75 -6.50 0.13 7.01
N ILE A 76 -5.97 1.35 7.13
CA ILE A 76 -4.51 1.50 7.32
C ILE A 76 -4.04 0.85 8.62
N GLN A 77 -4.86 0.89 9.68
CA GLN A 77 -4.52 0.23 10.95
C GLN A 77 -4.50 -1.30 10.82
N LYS A 78 -5.42 -1.89 10.06
CA LYS A 78 -5.40 -3.33 9.75
C LYS A 78 -4.15 -3.69 8.95
N LEU A 79 -3.85 -2.93 7.91
CA LEU A 79 -2.67 -3.13 7.08
C LEU A 79 -1.38 -3.04 7.91
N LEU A 80 -1.26 -2.03 8.78
CA LEU A 80 -0.08 -1.86 9.64
C LEU A 80 0.14 -3.05 10.59
N ARG A 81 -0.93 -3.72 11.04
CA ARG A 81 -0.79 -4.97 11.82
C ARG A 81 -0.37 -6.16 10.97
N LEU A 82 -0.81 -6.22 9.71
CA LEU A 82 -0.46 -7.33 8.82
C LEU A 82 1.01 -7.28 8.40
N ILE A 83 1.57 -6.09 8.15
CA ILE A 83 2.99 -5.93 7.78
C ILE A 83 3.97 -6.30 8.91
N GLU A 84 3.50 -6.40 10.16
CA GLU A 84 4.32 -6.93 11.26
C GLU A 84 4.59 -8.43 11.09
N SER A 85 3.77 -9.13 10.30
CA SER A 85 3.99 -10.52 9.96
C SER A 85 5.09 -10.66 8.91
N PRO A 86 6.06 -11.59 9.08
CA PRO A 86 7.07 -11.88 8.06
C PRO A 86 6.47 -12.51 6.80
N ALA A 87 5.19 -12.90 6.82
CA ALA A 87 4.48 -13.39 5.64
C ALA A 87 4.18 -12.28 4.62
N ILE A 88 4.25 -11.01 5.02
CA ILE A 88 4.02 -9.86 4.14
C ILE A 88 5.37 -9.31 3.66
N SER A 89 5.56 -9.35 2.34
CA SER A 89 6.79 -8.96 1.67
C SER A 89 6.75 -7.54 1.14
N ALA A 90 5.55 -7.01 0.82
CA ALA A 90 5.40 -5.68 0.25
C ALA A 90 3.99 -5.08 0.44
N VAL A 91 3.92 -3.75 0.37
CA VAL A 91 2.69 -2.97 0.27
C VAL A 91 2.76 -2.08 -0.96
N LEU A 92 1.72 -2.15 -1.79
CA LEU A 92 1.56 -1.32 -2.98
C LEU A 92 0.61 -0.15 -2.71
N VAL A 93 1.07 1.05 -3.08
CA VAL A 93 0.31 2.30 -3.01
C VAL A 93 0.61 3.15 -4.23
N VAL A 94 -0.35 3.93 -4.69
CA VAL A 94 -0.15 4.87 -5.81
C VAL A 94 0.82 6.00 -5.41
N GLU A 95 0.75 6.46 -4.16
CA GLU A 95 1.63 7.51 -3.62
C GLU A 95 1.95 7.24 -2.15
N VAL A 96 3.21 7.36 -1.75
CA VAL A 96 3.66 7.14 -0.35
C VAL A 96 2.97 8.08 0.64
N GLN A 97 2.58 9.28 0.19
CA GLN A 97 1.77 10.24 0.98
C GLN A 97 0.35 9.72 1.30
N ARG A 98 -0.05 8.56 0.76
CA ARG A 98 -1.28 7.87 1.16
C ARG A 98 -1.10 7.09 2.46
N LEU A 99 0.13 6.71 2.81
CA LEU A 99 0.46 5.98 4.04
C LEU A 99 0.58 6.90 5.27
N SER A 100 1.04 8.16 5.11
CA SER A 100 1.13 9.13 6.21
C SER A 100 0.60 10.51 5.82
N ARG A 101 0.22 11.35 6.79
CA ARG A 101 -0.24 12.74 6.55
C ARG A 101 0.92 13.71 6.25
N GLY A 102 1.86 13.32 5.40
CA GLY A 102 3.03 14.14 5.09
C GLY A 102 4.10 14.16 6.19
N ASP A 103 3.93 13.39 7.26
CA ASP A 103 4.99 13.16 8.22
C ASP A 103 5.88 12.03 7.70
N LEU A 104 7.11 12.40 7.30
CA LEU A 104 8.13 11.48 6.81
C LEU A 104 8.51 10.45 7.88
N GLU A 105 8.15 10.67 9.14
CA GLU A 105 8.41 9.75 10.25
C GLU A 105 7.59 8.47 10.16
N ASP A 106 6.29 8.54 9.84
CA ASP A 106 5.43 7.35 9.74
C ASP A 106 5.65 6.57 8.45
N ALA A 107 5.95 7.26 7.34
CA ALA A 107 6.46 6.62 6.12
C ALA A 107 7.83 5.98 6.39
N GLY A 108 8.68 6.64 7.18
CA GLY A 108 9.95 6.12 7.66
C GLY A 108 9.80 4.90 8.58
N LYS A 109 8.76 4.82 9.42
CA LYS A 109 8.43 3.63 10.22
C LYS A 109 7.98 2.47 9.34
N LEU A 110 7.14 2.72 8.33
CA LEU A 110 6.74 1.71 7.33
C LEU A 110 7.97 1.18 6.58
N ILE A 111 8.82 2.07 6.08
CA ILE A 111 10.07 1.70 5.40
C ILE A 111 11.02 0.94 6.36
N LYS A 112 11.15 1.39 7.63
CA LYS A 112 11.95 0.70 8.66
C LYS A 112 11.39 -0.65 9.06
N LEU A 113 10.06 -0.83 9.11
CA LEU A 113 9.40 -2.10 9.35
C LEU A 113 9.79 -3.11 8.28
N PHE A 114 9.74 -2.72 6.99
CA PHE A 114 10.22 -3.55 5.88
C PHE A 114 11.74 -3.85 5.93
N TRP A 115 12.55 -2.98 6.54
CA TRP A 115 14.00 -3.19 6.67
C TRP A 115 14.39 -4.03 7.90
N HIS A 116 13.57 -4.02 8.96
CA HIS A 116 13.81 -4.83 10.18
C HIS A 116 13.16 -6.21 10.11
N THR A 117 12.14 -6.41 9.28
CA THR A 117 11.70 -7.74 8.88
C THR A 117 12.73 -8.28 7.89
N ASN A 118 13.73 -9.00 8.41
CA ASN A 118 14.77 -9.66 7.64
C ASN A 118 14.18 -10.89 6.89
N THR A 119 13.23 -10.63 5.99
CA THR A 119 12.89 -11.51 4.86
C THR A 119 14.03 -11.52 3.86
#